data_AF-A0A1I3NU64-F1
#
_entry.id   AF-A0A1I3NU64-F1
#
_cell.length_a   1.000
_cell.length_b   1.000
_cell.length_c   1.000
_cell.angle_alpha   90.00
_cell.angle_beta   90.00
_cell.angle_gamma   90.00
#
_symmetry.space_group_name_H-M   'P 1'
#
loop_
_entity.id
_entity.type
_entity.pdbx_description
1 polymer ?
#
loop_
_entity_poly.entity_id
_entity_poly.type
_entity_poly.pdbx_seq_one_letter_code
_entity_poly.pdbx_strand_id
1 'polypeptide(L)'
;MASPSSQIEAARQAAAAVLVDLGRLAEAGMVARGQGDDFLEVRAALLAVRRASSRVALLERALHCYADPDFWDAEPCEAMLAYHDRGDVARAALRGRDGFAQHRD
;
A
#
# COMPACT_ATOMS: atom_id res chain seq x y z
N MET A 1 -4.29 7.58 -0.28
CA MET A 1 -3.93 6.55 -1.30
C MET A 1 -3.19 7.22 -2.44
N ALA A 2 -2.06 6.68 -2.88
CA ALA A 2 -1.33 7.19 -4.04
C ALA A 2 -2.21 7.19 -5.29
N SER A 3 -2.15 8.25 -6.10
CA SER A 3 -2.92 8.35 -7.33
C SER A 3 -2.32 7.41 -8.40
N PRO A 4 -3.12 6.98 -9.40
CA PRO A 4 -2.58 6.18 -10.51
C PRO A 4 -1.39 6.85 -11.21
N SER A 5 -1.39 8.19 -11.27
CA SER A 5 -0.28 8.99 -11.82
C SER A 5 0.98 8.91 -10.96
N SER A 6 0.86 9.03 -9.64
CA SER A 6 2.05 8.94 -8.78
C SER A 6 2.63 7.53 -8.71
N GLN A 7 1.80 6.50 -8.89
CA GLN A 7 2.26 5.11 -8.95
C GLN A 7 3.08 4.80 -10.21
N ILE A 8 2.67 5.31 -11.38
CA ILE A 8 3.44 5.13 -12.61
C ILE A 8 4.74 5.92 -12.58
N GLU A 9 4.76 7.11 -11.98
CA GLU A 9 5.98 7.88 -11.77
C GLU A 9 7.00 7.14 -10.90
N ALA A 10 6.55 6.58 -9.76
CA ALA A 10 7.42 5.76 -8.91
C ALA A 10 7.94 4.50 -9.65
N ALA A 11 7.10 3.87 -10.47
CA ALA A 11 7.50 2.73 -11.29
C ALA A 11 8.56 3.11 -12.33
N ARG A 12 8.39 4.25 -13.02
CA ARG A 12 9.37 4.78 -13.98
C ARG A 12 10.70 5.08 -13.30
N GLN A 13 10.68 5.71 -12.12
CA GLN A 13 11.90 6.00 -11.36
C GLN A 13 12.66 4.72 -11.00
N ALA A 14 11.96 3.70 -10.49
CA ALA A 14 12.57 2.42 -10.15
C ALA A 14 13.11 1.69 -11.39
N ALA A 15 12.36 1.67 -12.49
CA ALA A 15 12.78 1.04 -13.74
C ALA A 15 13.97 1.76 -14.38
N ALA A 16 13.98 3.09 -14.38
CA ALA A 16 15.10 3.88 -14.90
C ALA A 16 16.38 3.63 -14.10
N ALA A 17 16.31 3.52 -12.77
CA ALA A 17 17.46 3.17 -11.94
C ALA A 17 18.05 1.80 -12.32
N VAL A 18 17.21 0.77 -12.47
CA VAL A 18 17.66 -0.56 -12.90
C VAL A 18 18.28 -0.53 -14.29
N LEU A 19 17.67 0.20 -15.24
CA LEU A 19 18.22 0.32 -16.60
C LEU A 19 19.59 1.01 -16.60
N VAL A 20 19.81 2.02 -15.75
CA VAL A 20 21.12 2.63 -15.57
C VAL A 20 22.14 1.61 -15.05
N ASP A 21 21.80 0.85 -14.01
CA ASP A 21 22.69 -0.17 -13.42
C ASP A 21 23.06 -1.27 -14.43
N LEU A 22 22.18 -1.55 -15.39
CA LEU A 22 22.40 -2.49 -16.48
C LEU A 22 23.16 -1.89 -17.68
N GLY A 23 23.57 -0.62 -17.61
CA GLY A 23 24.26 0.09 -18.71
C GLY A 23 23.35 0.50 -19.87
N ARG A 24 22.02 0.35 -19.72
CA ARG A 24 20.98 0.63 -20.72
C ARG A 24 20.52 2.10 -20.67
N LEU A 25 21.49 3.01 -20.83
CA LEU A 25 21.30 4.45 -20.60
C LEU A 25 20.26 5.10 -21.52
N ALA A 26 20.17 4.67 -22.78
CA ALA A 26 19.20 5.19 -23.73
C ALA A 26 17.76 4.85 -23.30
N GLU A 27 17.53 3.60 -22.92
CA GLU A 27 16.24 3.13 -22.40
C GLU A 27 15.88 3.81 -21.09
N ALA A 28 16.83 3.95 -20.16
CA ALA A 28 16.63 4.70 -18.92
C ALA A 28 16.17 6.14 -19.20
N GLY A 29 16.80 6.81 -20.18
CA GLY A 29 16.42 8.15 -20.61
C GLY A 29 15.01 8.21 -21.22
N MET A 30 14.59 7.21 -21.98
CA MET A 30 13.22 7.12 -22.51
C MET A 30 12.19 6.97 -21.38
N VAL A 31 12.44 6.07 -20.44
CA VAL A 31 11.57 5.82 -19.29
C VAL A 31 11.43 7.07 -18.41
N ALA A 32 12.54 7.77 -18.15
CA ALA A 32 12.53 9.00 -17.35
C ALA A 32 11.70 10.13 -17.98
N ARG A 33 11.57 10.17 -19.32
CA ARG A 33 10.70 11.10 -20.05
C ARG A 33 9.26 10.63 -20.17
N GLY A 34 8.91 9.48 -19.58
CA GLY A 34 7.57 8.89 -19.66
C GLY A 34 7.25 8.23 -21.01
N GLN A 35 8.26 7.87 -21.80
CA GLN A 35 8.10 7.30 -23.14
C GLN A 35 8.31 5.77 -23.19
N GLY A 36 8.43 5.11 -22.03
CA GLY A 36 8.77 3.68 -21.94
C GLY A 36 7.83 2.89 -21.02
N ASP A 37 6.56 3.27 -20.90
CA ASP A 37 5.61 2.61 -19.99
C ASP A 37 5.30 1.16 -20.38
N ASP A 38 5.52 0.81 -21.65
CA ASP A 38 5.37 -0.53 -22.20
C ASP A 38 6.57 -1.44 -21.91
N PHE A 39 7.69 -0.88 -21.47
CA PHE A 39 8.89 -1.64 -21.14
C PHE A 39 8.60 -2.62 -20.00
N LEU A 40 9.18 -3.81 -20.07
CA LEU A 40 8.95 -4.86 -19.09
C LEU A 40 9.33 -4.40 -17.68
N GLU A 41 10.41 -3.64 -17.56
CA GLU A 41 10.93 -3.07 -16.32
C GLU A 41 9.91 -2.12 -15.68
N VAL A 42 9.28 -1.25 -16.46
CA VAL A 42 8.25 -0.32 -15.95
C VAL A 42 7.00 -1.08 -15.54
N ARG A 43 6.55 -2.05 -16.35
CA ARG A 43 5.38 -2.88 -16.01
C ARG A 43 5.60 -3.72 -14.75
N ALA A 44 6.78 -4.30 -14.59
CA ALA A 44 7.17 -5.06 -13.41
C ALA A 44 7.25 -4.17 -12.17
N ALA A 45 7.90 -3.01 -12.27
CA ALA A 45 7.98 -2.02 -11.20
C ALA A 45 6.59 -1.52 -10.80
N LEU A 46 5.71 -1.24 -11.77
CA LEU A 46 4.33 -0.79 -11.50
C LEU A 46 3.53 -1.86 -10.75
N LEU A 47 3.67 -3.13 -11.14
CA LEU A 47 3.03 -4.23 -10.42
C LEU A 47 3.54 -4.33 -8.97
N ALA A 48 4.84 -4.16 -8.75
CA ALA A 48 5.44 -4.15 -7.41
C ALA A 48 4.94 -2.95 -6.58
N VAL A 49 4.95 -1.74 -7.13
CA VAL A 49 4.45 -0.52 -6.50
C VAL A 49 2.98 -0.67 -6.12
N ARG A 50 2.13 -1.22 -7.00
CA ARG A 50 0.71 -1.46 -6.72
C ARG A 50 0.54 -2.46 -5.57
N ARG A 51 1.26 -3.58 -5.58
CA ARG A 51 1.20 -4.57 -4.50
C ARG A 51 1.65 -3.99 -3.16
N ALA A 52 2.75 -3.24 -3.15
CA ALA A 52 3.25 -2.56 -1.96
C ALA A 52 2.25 -1.51 -1.46
N SER A 53 1.70 -0.69 -2.36
CA SER A 53 0.69 0.33 -2.03
C SER A 53 -0.56 -0.30 -1.40
N SER A 54 -1.06 -1.40 -1.97
CA SER A 54 -2.19 -2.14 -1.40
C SER A 54 -1.87 -2.72 -0.02
N ARG A 55 -0.64 -3.23 0.17
CA ARG A 55 -0.19 -3.76 1.46
C ARG A 55 -0.11 -2.67 2.53
N VAL A 56 0.43 -1.50 2.17
CA VAL A 56 0.53 -0.33 3.04
C VAL A 56 -0.88 0.18 3.39
N ALA A 57 -1.76 0.31 2.40
CA ALA A 57 -3.14 0.75 2.65
C ALA A 57 -3.89 -0.15 3.63
N LEU A 58 -3.68 -1.48 3.59
CA LEU A 58 -4.25 -2.41 4.57
C LEU A 58 -3.73 -2.16 5.99
N LEU A 59 -2.43 -1.86 6.14
CA LEU A 59 -1.84 -1.55 7.44
C LEU A 59 -2.33 -0.20 7.97
N GLU A 60 -2.35 0.82 7.12
CA GLU A 60 -2.83 2.16 7.47
C GLU A 60 -4.29 2.12 7.92
N ARG A 61 -5.15 1.31 7.28
CA ARG A 61 -6.53 1.13 7.74
C ARG A 61 -6.61 0.55 9.15
N ALA A 62 -5.84 -0.50 9.45
CA ALA A 62 -5.81 -1.08 10.79
C ALA A 62 -5.26 -0.09 11.84
N LEU A 63 -4.20 0.65 11.49
CA LEU A 63 -3.65 1.69 12.38
C LEU A 63 -4.64 2.82 12.61
N HIS A 64 -5.43 3.22 11.60
CA HIS A 64 -6.45 4.24 11.75
C HIS A 64 -7.54 3.82 12.74
N CYS A 65 -7.97 2.55 12.72
CA CYS A 65 -8.90 2.02 13.73
C CYS A 65 -8.31 2.15 15.15
N TYR A 66 -7.05 1.77 15.34
CA TYR A 66 -6.43 1.81 16.66
C TYR A 66 -5.98 3.21 17.09
N ALA A 67 -5.96 4.18 16.17
CA ALA A 67 -5.70 5.58 16.48
C ALA A 67 -6.98 6.33 16.88
N ASP A 68 -8.16 5.76 16.64
CA ASP A 68 -9.44 6.35 17.02
C ASP A 68 -9.67 6.19 18.53
N PRO A 69 -9.83 7.28 19.32
CA PRO A 69 -10.12 7.18 20.74
C PRO A 69 -11.40 6.40 21.04
N ASP A 70 -12.44 6.52 20.21
CA ASP A 70 -13.72 5.81 20.40
C ASP A 70 -13.57 4.29 20.25
N PHE A 71 -12.47 3.83 19.65
CA PHE A 71 -12.13 2.41 19.61
C PHE A 71 -11.74 1.87 20.99
N TRP A 72 -11.12 2.71 21.81
CA TRP A 72 -10.59 2.36 23.13
C TRP A 72 -11.50 2.78 24.27
N ASP A 73 -12.29 3.85 24.09
CA ASP A 73 -12.98 4.52 25.18
C ASP A 73 -14.50 4.28 25.09
N ALA A 74 -15.05 3.56 26.07
CA ALA A 74 -16.49 3.41 26.29
C ALA A 74 -16.77 2.96 27.73
N GLU A 75 -17.92 3.37 28.26
CA GLU A 75 -18.43 2.87 29.53
C GLU A 75 -19.82 2.22 29.33
N PRO A 76 -20.03 0.97 29.79
CA PRO A 76 -19.06 0.11 30.50
C PRO A 76 -17.97 -0.44 29.57
N CYS A 77 -16.89 -0.99 30.14
CA CYS A 77 -15.73 -1.51 29.39
C CYS A 77 -16.11 -2.51 28.28
N GLU A 78 -17.16 -3.31 28.48
CA GLU A 78 -17.65 -4.26 27.50
C GLU A 78 -18.27 -3.59 26.26
N ALA A 79 -18.53 -2.28 26.30
CA ALA A 79 -18.96 -1.51 25.14
C ALA A 79 -17.79 -1.02 24.26
N MET A 80 -16.53 -1.16 24.73
CA MET A 80 -15.35 -0.70 23.98
C MET A 80 -15.10 -1.62 22.77
N LEU A 81 -14.88 -1.06 21.59
CA LEU A 81 -14.57 -1.85 20.39
C LEU A 81 -13.30 -2.70 20.58
N ALA A 82 -12.29 -2.15 21.25
CA ALA A 82 -11.06 -2.86 21.60
C ALA A 82 -11.28 -4.09 22.49
N TYR A 83 -12.30 -4.06 23.38
CA TYR A 83 -12.64 -5.20 24.24
C TYR A 83 -13.03 -6.42 23.40
N HIS A 84 -13.74 -6.20 22.29
CA HIS A 84 -14.17 -7.24 21.37
C HIS A 84 -13.12 -7.59 20.31
N ASP A 85 -12.41 -6.61 19.75
CA ASP A 85 -11.44 -6.84 18.66
C ASP A 85 -10.23 -7.66 19.12
N ARG A 86 -9.68 -7.36 20.31
CA ARG A 86 -8.51 -8.08 20.87
C ARG A 86 -7.36 -8.29 19.85
N GLY A 87 -7.11 -7.30 18.99
CA GLY A 87 -6.06 -7.35 17.99
C GLY A 87 -6.43 -8.07 16.68
N ASP A 88 -7.70 -8.44 16.46
CA ASP A 88 -8.14 -9.17 15.26
C ASP A 88 -7.95 -8.34 13.99
N VAL A 89 -8.28 -7.05 14.02
CA VAL A 89 -8.05 -6.11 12.91
C VAL A 89 -6.57 -6.05 12.52
N ALA A 90 -5.65 -5.88 13.48
CA ALA A 90 -4.22 -5.88 13.18
C ALA A 90 -3.72 -7.23 12.67
N ARG A 91 -4.15 -8.35 13.29
CA ARG A 91 -3.76 -9.70 12.83
C ARG A 91 -4.26 -9.98 11.41
N ALA A 92 -5.46 -9.53 11.05
CA ALA A 92 -5.99 -9.63 9.70
C ALA A 92 -5.12 -8.82 8.71
N ALA A 93 -4.85 -7.55 9.01
CA ALA A 93 -4.04 -6.68 8.16
C ALA A 93 -2.60 -7.19 7.98
N LEU A 94 -1.98 -7.74 9.03
CA LEU A 94 -0.65 -8.35 8.97
C LEU A 94 -0.61 -9.58 8.05
N ARG A 95 -1.73 -10.32 7.95
CA ARG A 95 -1.89 -11.45 7.03
C ARG A 95 -2.34 -11.03 5.63
N GLY A 96 -2.41 -9.74 5.34
CA GLY A 96 -2.83 -9.21 4.04
C GLY A 96 -4.34 -9.34 3.78
N ARG A 97 -5.15 -9.47 4.84
CA ARG A 97 -6.61 -9.52 4.76
C ARG A 97 -7.21 -8.22 5.29
N ASP A 98 -8.33 -7.81 4.71
CA ASP A 98 -9.11 -6.71 5.26
C ASP A 98 -9.98 -7.23 6.41
N GLY A 99 -9.62 -6.92 7.65
CA GLY A 99 -10.36 -7.31 8.84
C GLY A 99 -11.63 -6.48 9.08
N PHE A 100 -11.79 -5.37 8.38
CA PHE A 100 -12.87 -4.41 8.63
C PHE A 100 -14.17 -4.78 7.94
N ALA A 101 -14.12 -5.53 6.84
CA ALA A 101 -15.30 -5.96 6.09
C ALA A 101 -16.26 -6.89 6.88
N GLN A 102 -15.84 -7.38 8.06
CA GLN A 102 -16.61 -8.33 8.87
C GLN A 102 -17.30 -7.71 10.09
N HIS A 103 -17.10 -6.42 10.38
CA HIS A 103 -17.53 -5.80 11.65
C HIS A 103 -18.57 -4.67 11.49
N ARG A 104 -19.22 -4.54 10.33
CA ARG A 104 -20.13 -3.42 10.03
C ARG A 104 -21.55 -3.80 9.59
N ASP A 105 -21.97 -5.03 9.90
CA ASP A 105 -23.39 -5.44 9.83
C ASP A 105 -24.01 -5.42 11.24
#